data_AF-A0AAX6GHP4-F1
#
_entry.id   AF-A0AAX6GHP4-F1
#
_cell.length_a   1.000
_cell.length_b   1.000
_cell.length_c   1.000
_cell.angle_alpha   90.00
_cell.angle_beta   90.00
_cell.angle_gamma   90.00
#
_symmetry.space_group_name_H-M   'P 1'
#
loop_
_entity.id
_entity.type
_entity.pdbx_description
1 polymer ?
#
loop_
_entity_poly.entity_id
_entity_poly.type
_entity_poly.pdbx_seq_one_letter_code
_entity_poly.pdbx_strand_id
1 'polypeptide(L)'
;MLVDRKLVKQTVMTSVYGVTYVGAREQIKRRLIEKGQITYDRLLFSASCYAAKVTLNALGEMFQAARGIMKWLGDCAKMMV
;
A
#
# COMPACT_ATOMS: atom_id res chain seq x y z
N MET A 1 -1.37 19.04 5.83
CA MET A 1 -1.92 17.69 6.07
C MET A 1 -0.78 16.67 5.93
N LEU A 2 -0.59 15.77 6.90
CA LEU A 2 0.53 14.80 6.90
C LEU A 2 0.39 13.75 5.79
N VAL A 3 -0.85 13.43 5.41
CA VAL A 3 -1.18 12.50 4.33
C VAL A 3 -1.55 13.31 3.08
N ASP A 4 -0.78 13.12 2.00
CA ASP A 4 -1.03 13.71 0.70
C ASP A 4 -0.62 12.74 -0.42
N ARG A 5 -1.00 13.07 -1.66
CA ARG A 5 -0.71 12.21 -2.82
C ARG A 5 0.78 11.87 -2.97
N LYS A 6 1.70 12.78 -2.63
CA LYS A 6 3.15 12.55 -2.74
C LYS A 6 3.62 11.50 -1.74
N LEU A 7 3.01 11.42 -0.56
CA LEU A 7 3.33 10.44 0.48
C LEU A 7 3.10 9.00 -0.01
N VAL A 8 1.94 8.74 -0.61
CA VAL A 8 1.50 7.37 -0.97
C VAL A 8 1.85 6.96 -2.39
N LYS A 9 2.16 7.92 -3.29
CA LYS A 9 2.41 7.67 -4.72
C LYS A 9 3.42 6.54 -4.97
N GLN A 10 4.56 6.57 -4.30
CA GLN A 10 5.63 5.59 -4.56
C GLN A 10 5.23 4.19 -4.13
N THR A 11 4.59 4.07 -2.96
CA THR A 11 4.11 2.79 -2.44
C THR A 11 3.05 2.20 -3.35
N VAL A 12 2.06 3.00 -3.79
CA VAL A 12 1.03 2.57 -4.74
C VAL A 12 1.65 2.07 -6.06
N MET A 13 2.61 2.79 -6.62
CA MET A 13 3.28 2.41 -7.87
C MET A 13 4.11 1.13 -7.74
N THR A 14 4.68 0.85 -6.57
CA THR A 14 5.52 -0.35 -6.37
C THR A 14 4.73 -1.57 -5.89
N SER A 15 3.51 -1.37 -5.37
CA SER A 15 2.65 -2.47 -4.92
C SER A 15 2.27 -3.44 -6.03
N VAL A 16 2.09 -2.97 -7.27
CA VAL A 16 1.81 -3.85 -8.42
C VAL A 16 2.99 -4.74 -8.81
N TYR A 17 4.22 -4.40 -8.38
CA TYR A 17 5.43 -5.18 -8.60
C TYR A 17 5.81 -6.05 -7.40
N GLY A 18 4.92 -6.24 -6.43
CA GLY A 18 5.15 -7.13 -5.30
C GLY A 18 5.92 -6.51 -4.12
N VAL A 19 5.77 -5.19 -3.89
CA VAL A 19 6.35 -4.56 -2.69
C VAL A 19 5.84 -5.24 -1.41
N THR A 20 6.74 -5.60 -0.51
CA THR A 20 6.38 -6.15 0.80
C THR A 20 5.94 -5.03 1.74
N TYR A 21 5.28 -5.39 2.85
CA TYR A 21 4.92 -4.42 3.90
C TYR A 21 6.12 -3.62 4.42
N VAL A 22 7.26 -4.29 4.63
CA VAL A 22 8.50 -3.64 5.10
C VAL A 22 9.01 -2.65 4.06
N GLY A 23 8.98 -3.01 2.77
CA GLY A 23 9.36 -2.12 1.68
C GLY A 23 8.43 -0.91 1.55
N ALA A 24 7.11 -1.11 1.66
CA ALA A 24 6.11 -0.04 1.65
C ALA A 24 6.32 0.95 2.81
N ARG A 25 6.54 0.44 4.03
CA ARG A 25 6.85 1.24 5.21
C ARG A 25 8.09 2.09 5.00
N GLU A 26 9.16 1.51 4.47
CA GLU A 26 10.42 2.23 4.27
C GLU A 26 10.29 3.37 3.25
N GLN A 27 9.56 3.13 2.16
CA GLN A 27 9.24 4.18 1.18
C GLN A 27 8.46 5.34 1.82
N ILE A 28 7.46 5.03 2.65
CA ILE A 28 6.67 6.05 3.37
C ILE A 28 7.53 6.77 4.42
N LYS A 29 8.37 6.04 5.17
CA LYS A 29 9.29 6.62 6.16
C LYS A 29 10.18 7.68 5.52
N ARG A 30 10.78 7.39 4.35
CA ARG A 30 11.61 8.36 3.60
C ARG A 30 10.83 9.62 3.24
N ARG A 31 9.58 9.49 2.79
CA ARG A 31 8.71 10.64 2.47
C ARG A 31 8.32 11.45 3.70
N LEU A 32 8.12 10.81 4.85
CA LEU A 32 7.86 11.51 6.11
C LEU A 32 9.09 12.27 6.60
N ILE A 33 10.30 11.72 6.43
CA ILE A 33 11.58 12.40 6.72
C ILE A 33 11.74 13.64 5.83
N GLU A 34 11.53 13.50 4.52
CA GLU A 34 11.60 14.63 3.55
C GLU A 34 10.66 15.79 3.92
N LYS A 35 9.54 15.50 4.59
CA LYS A 35 8.59 16.53 5.05
C LYS A 35 9.05 17.29 6.29
N GLY A 36 9.93 16.72 7.11
CA GLY A 36 10.45 17.36 8.33
C GLY A 36 9.42 17.70 9.41
N GLN A 37 8.18 17.18 9.30
CA GLN A 37 7.09 17.52 10.24
C GLN A 37 7.07 16.63 11.51
N ILE A 38 7.86 15.55 11.53
CA ILE A 38 7.94 14.61 12.65
C ILE A 38 9.40 14.53 13.11
N THR A 39 9.67 15.03 14.31
CA THR A 39 11.03 15.12 14.87
C THR A 39 11.42 13.88 15.70
N TYR A 40 10.45 13.14 16.22
CA TYR A 40 10.67 11.96 17.05
C TYR A 40 10.71 10.67 16.23
N ASP A 41 11.83 9.93 16.26
CA ASP A 41 12.00 8.70 15.45
C ASP A 41 10.99 7.60 15.81
N ARG A 42 10.60 7.46 17.08
CA ARG A 42 9.52 6.53 17.48
C ARG A 42 8.18 6.89 16.84
N LEU A 43 7.84 8.17 16.81
CA LEU A 43 6.60 8.65 16.20
C LEU A 43 6.65 8.48 14.68
N LEU A 44 7.81 8.74 14.08
CA LEU A 44 8.06 8.53 12.65
C LEU A 44 7.89 7.07 12.26
N PHE A 45 8.44 6.15 13.06
CA PHE A 45 8.29 4.72 12.86
C PHE A 45 6.82 4.29 12.94
N SER A 46 6.11 4.65 14.01
CA SER A 46 4.69 4.33 14.17
C SER A 46 3.82 4.93 13.06
N ALA A 47 4.06 6.18 12.68
CA ALA A 47 3.37 6.84 11.58
C ALA A 47 3.61 6.13 10.24
N SER A 48 4.87 5.75 9.95
CA SER A 48 5.20 5.01 8.72
C SER A 48 4.54 3.63 8.67
N CYS A 49 4.48 2.92 9.80
CA CYS A 49 3.80 1.63 9.91
C CYS A 49 2.30 1.77 9.67
N TYR A 50 1.66 2.74 10.32
CA TYR A 50 0.24 3.00 10.17
C TYR A 50 -0.11 3.37 8.73
N ALA A 51 0.60 4.33 8.14
CA ALA A 51 0.36 4.78 6.78
C ALA A 51 0.60 3.66 5.74
N ALA A 52 1.62 2.82 5.93
CA ALA A 52 1.85 1.66 5.07
C ALA A 52 0.71 0.64 5.16
N LYS A 53 0.26 0.32 6.38
CA LYS A 53 -0.84 -0.61 6.60
C LYS A 53 -2.13 -0.12 5.95
N VAL A 54 -2.50 1.14 6.19
CA VAL A 54 -3.71 1.73 5.60
C VAL A 54 -3.62 1.78 4.07
N THR A 55 -2.46 2.16 3.52
CA THR A 55 -2.27 2.22 2.06
C THR A 55 -2.41 0.83 1.42
N LEU A 56 -1.78 -0.19 1.97
CA LEU A 56 -1.85 -1.55 1.43
C LEU A 56 -3.25 -2.17 1.61
N ASN A 57 -3.92 -1.89 2.73
CA ASN A 57 -5.31 -2.32 2.92
C ASN A 57 -6.24 -1.67 1.90
N ALA A 58 -6.12 -0.36 1.67
CA ALA A 58 -6.92 0.36 0.68
C ALA A 58 -6.67 -0.20 -0.73
N LEU A 59 -5.43 -0.49 -1.09
CA LEU A 59 -5.12 -1.19 -2.36
C LEU A 59 -5.78 -2.57 -2.40
N GLY A 60 -5.72 -3.32 -1.30
CA GLY A 60 -6.38 -4.61 -1.16
C GLY A 60 -7.89 -4.54 -1.41
N GLU A 61 -8.56 -3.50 -0.88
CA GLU A 61 -9.99 -3.25 -1.03
C GLU A 61 -10.36 -2.76 -2.43
N MET A 62 -9.61 -1.82 -3.01
CA MET A 62 -9.87 -1.28 -4.36
C MET A 62 -9.83 -2.36 -5.44
N PHE A 63 -9.01 -3.40 -5.25
CA PHE A 63 -8.94 -4.55 -6.16
C PHE A 63 -9.85 -5.72 -5.77
N GLN A 64 -10.74 -5.58 -4.79
CA GLN A 64 -11.73 -6.62 -4.44
C GLN A 64 -12.62 -6.96 -5.64
N ALA A 65 -13.16 -5.96 -6.34
CA ALA A 65 -13.99 -6.16 -7.52
C ALA A 65 -13.21 -6.88 -8.65
N ALA A 66 -11.97 -6.45 -8.91
CA ALA A 66 -11.10 -7.08 -9.90
C ALA A 66 -10.75 -8.54 -9.53
N ARG A 67 -10.48 -8.82 -8.25
CA ARG A 67 -10.28 -10.19 -7.75
C ARG A 67 -11.55 -11.03 -7.85
N GLY A 68 -12.73 -10.44 -7.66
CA GLY A 68 -14.02 -11.08 -7.88
C GLY A 68 -14.18 -11.55 -9.33
N ILE A 69 -13.89 -10.68 -10.31
CA ILE A 69 -13.91 -11.03 -11.73
C ILE A 69 -12.88 -12.12 -12.06
N MET A 70 -11.65 -11.98 -11.54
CA MET A 70 -10.57 -12.95 -11.77
C MET A 70 -10.90 -14.33 -11.21
N LYS A 71 -11.55 -14.39 -10.03
CA LYS A 71 -12.05 -15.63 -9.44
C LYS A 71 -13.16 -16.24 -10.28
N TRP A 72 -14.14 -15.44 -10.69
CA TRP A 72 -15.25 -15.90 -11.52
C TRP A 72 -14.76 -16.51 -12.85
N LEU A 73 -13.83 -15.84 -13.55
CA LEU A 73 -13.21 -16.38 -14.76
C LEU A 73 -12.46 -17.69 -14.51
N GLY A 74 -11.75 -17.80 -13.38
CA GLY A 74 -11.08 -19.04 -12.98
C GLY A 74 -12.05 -20.19 -12.70
N ASP A 75 -13.19 -19.90 -12.09
CA ASP A 75 -14.24 -20.90 -11.84
C ASP A 75 -14.92 -21.34 -13.15
N CYS A 76 -15.15 -20.41 -14.09
CA CYS A 76 -15.63 -20.76 -15.45
C CYS A 76 -14.64 -21.67 -16.19
N ALA A 77 -13.34 -21.38 -16.12
CA ALA A 77 -12.32 -22.20 -16.77
C ALA A 77 -12.24 -23.63 -16.19
N LYS A 78 -12.48 -23.80 -14.88
CA LYS A 78 -12.53 -25.13 -14.25
C LYS A 78 -13.73 -25.97 -14.67
N MET A 79 -14.85 -25.35 -15.06
CA MET A 79 -16.04 -26.08 -15.49
C MET A 79 -15.92 -26.61 -16.93
N MET A 80 -14.98 -26.07 -17.72
CA MET A 80 -14.71 -26.51 -19.10
C MET A 80 -13.68 -27.65 -19.19
N VAL A 81 -12.96 -27.93 -18.11
CA VAL A 81 -11.99 -29.04 -17.98
C VAL A 81 -12.63 -30.16 -17.18
#